data_AF-X1IX84-F1
#
_entry.id   AF-X1IX84-F1
#
_cell.length_a   1.000
_cell.length_b   1.000
_cell.length_c   1.000
_cell.angle_alpha   90.00
_cell.angle_beta   90.00
_cell.angle_gamma   90.00
#
_symmetry.space_group_name_H-M   'P 1'
#
loop_
_entity.id
_entity.type
_entity.pdbx_description
1 polymer ?
#
loop_
_entity_poly.entity_id
_entity_poly.type
_entity_poly.pdbx_seq_one_letter_code
_entity_poly.pdbx_strand_id
1 'polypeptide(L)'
;MKMKKKDWILLALNCSEDKTLSPVQLQKSLFLLGHMFPDAVNNNFYNFIPYHYGPFCLKIYEDTDFLKLKDLINISFNTIGR
;
A
#
# COMPACT_ATOMS: atom_id res chain seq x y z
N MET A 1 -3.76 -20.32 3.47
CA MET A 1 -2.91 -19.27 4.08
C MET A 1 -3.65 -17.95 3.94
N LYS A 2 -4.00 -17.26 5.03
CA LYS A 2 -4.75 -15.99 4.95
C LYS A 2 -3.75 -14.85 4.76
N MET A 3 -3.87 -14.11 3.66
CA MET A 3 -3.03 -12.93 3.39
C MET A 3 -3.24 -11.87 4.48
N LYS A 4 -2.13 -11.31 4.97
CA LYS A 4 -2.11 -10.15 5.87
C LYS A 4 -2.16 -8.86 5.02
N LYS A 5 -2.55 -7.73 5.64
CA LYS A 5 -2.57 -6.41 4.98
C LYS A 5 -1.26 -6.10 4.24
N LYS A 6 -0.13 -6.37 4.91
CA LYS A 6 1.23 -6.14 4.39
C LYS A 6 1.57 -6.97 3.16
N ASP A 7 0.97 -8.16 3.00
CA ASP A 7 1.23 -9.02 1.86
C ASP A 7 0.67 -8.39 0.57
N TRP A 8 -0.38 -7.58 0.67
CA TRP A 8 -0.91 -6.81 -0.46
C TRP A 8 0.04 -5.70 -0.91
N ILE A 9 0.83 -5.12 -0.02
CA ILE A 9 1.89 -4.17 -0.40
C ILE A 9 2.95 -4.90 -1.25
N LEU A 10 3.39 -6.07 -0.79
CA LEU A 10 4.38 -6.88 -1.52
C LEU A 10 3.85 -7.32 -2.88
N LEU A 11 2.58 -7.72 -2.95
CA LEU A 11 1.93 -8.08 -4.22
C LEU A 11 1.87 -6.87 -5.17
N ALA A 12 1.44 -5.71 -4.69
CA ALA A 12 1.36 -4.50 -5.51
C ALA A 12 2.72 -4.08 -6.08
N LEU A 13 3.78 -4.15 -5.26
CA LEU A 13 5.15 -3.92 -5.72
C LEU A 13 5.58 -4.98 -6.72
N ASN A 14 5.34 -6.27 -6.47
CA ASN A 14 5.73 -7.34 -7.39
C ASN A 14 5.02 -7.26 -8.75
N CYS A 15 3.85 -6.61 -8.82
CA CYS A 15 3.13 -6.36 -10.06
C CYS A 15 3.60 -5.10 -10.82
N SER A 16 4.46 -4.25 -10.25
CA SER A 16 5.04 -3.12 -10.96
C SER A 16 6.30 -3.52 -11.73
N GLU A 17 6.54 -2.87 -12.87
CA GLU A 17 7.60 -3.22 -13.83
C GLU A 17 8.99 -3.31 -13.15
N ASP A 18 9.33 -2.30 -12.36
CA ASP A 18 10.61 -2.21 -11.66
C ASP A 18 10.55 -2.66 -10.19
N LYS A 19 9.45 -3.28 -9.76
CA LYS A 19 9.16 -3.59 -8.35
C LYS A 19 9.18 -2.40 -7.40
N THR A 20 8.98 -1.21 -7.96
CA THR A 20 8.90 0.05 -7.23
C THR A 20 7.56 0.72 -7.47
N LEU A 21 7.09 1.45 -6.45
CA LEU A 21 5.95 2.35 -6.54
C LEU A 21 6.27 3.55 -5.66
N SER A 22 5.98 4.76 -6.14
CA SER A 22 5.96 5.93 -5.25
C SER A 22 4.86 5.76 -4.19
N PRO A 23 4.96 6.45 -3.03
CA PRO A 23 3.95 6.33 -1.98
C PRO A 23 2.51 6.60 -2.46
N VAL A 24 2.34 7.58 -3.36
CA VAL A 24 1.04 7.90 -3.96
C VAL A 24 0.56 6.79 -4.89
N GLN A 25 1.45 6.21 -5.70
CA GLN A 25 1.09 5.08 -6.58
C GLN A 25 0.69 3.85 -5.76
N LEU A 26 1.44 3.54 -4.68
CA LEU A 26 1.11 2.42 -3.79
C LEU A 26 -0.26 2.62 -3.14
N GLN A 27 -0.53 3.80 -2.59
CA GLN A 27 -1.82 4.11 -1.96
C GLN A 27 -2.99 3.99 -2.94
N LYS A 28 -2.85 4.52 -4.16
CA LYS A 28 -3.88 4.43 -5.20
C LYS A 28 -4.07 2.98 -5.69
N SER A 29 -2.99 2.23 -5.83
CA SER A 29 -3.04 0.82 -6.25
C SER A 29 -3.81 -0.02 -5.23
N LEU A 30 -3.52 0.15 -3.94
CA LEU A 30 -4.23 -0.56 -2.87
C LEU A 30 -5.69 -0.12 -2.75
N PHE A 31 -5.99 1.17 -2.96
CA PHE A 31 -7.36 1.66 -2.99
C PHE A 31 -8.16 0.98 -4.11
N LEU A 32 -7.62 0.97 -5.33
CA LEU A 32 -8.27 0.32 -6.48
C LEU A 32 -8.43 -1.18 -6.25
N LEU A 33 -7.42 -1.86 -5.69
CA LEU A 33 -7.48 -3.28 -5.39
C LEU A 33 -8.64 -3.59 -4.42
N GLY A 34 -8.78 -2.82 -3.34
CA GLY A 34 -9.88 -2.98 -2.39
C GLY A 34 -11.25 -2.66 -2.98
N HIS A 35 -11.32 -1.75 -3.96
CA HIS A 35 -12.56 -1.38 -4.62
C HIS A 35 -13.00 -2.39 -5.69
N MET A 36 -12.06 -2.91 -6.47
CA MET A 36 -12.33 -3.83 -7.58
C MET A 36 -12.48 -5.28 -7.12
N PHE A 37 -11.85 -5.67 -6.02
CA PHE A 37 -11.83 -7.05 -5.52
C PHE A 37 -12.17 -7.15 -4.04
N PRO A 38 -13.35 -6.65 -3.60
CA PRO A 38 -13.72 -6.60 -2.17
C PRO A 38 -13.71 -7.98 -1.50
N ASP A 39 -14.15 -9.03 -2.22
CA ASP A 39 -14.19 -10.40 -1.70
C ASP A 39 -12.79 -11.00 -1.47
N ALA A 40 -11.80 -10.58 -2.28
CA ALA A 40 -10.44 -11.07 -2.17
C ALA A 40 -9.70 -10.46 -0.97
N VAL A 41 -9.91 -9.15 -0.74
CA VAL A 41 -9.20 -8.42 0.32
C VAL A 41 -9.77 -8.62 1.71
N ASN A 42 -11.02 -9.09 1.80
CA ASN A 42 -11.79 -9.33 3.03
C ASN A 42 -11.87 -8.12 3.99
N ASN A 43 -12.58 -8.27 5.11
CA ASN A 43 -12.78 -7.18 6.09
C ASN A 43 -11.49 -6.70 6.78
N ASN A 44 -10.37 -7.41 6.61
CA ASN A 44 -9.09 -7.05 7.18
C ASN A 44 -8.18 -6.39 6.14
N PHE A 45 -8.69 -5.38 5.42
CA PHE A 45 -7.94 -4.57 4.47
C PHE A 45 -7.66 -3.15 4.99
N TYR A 46 -7.06 -2.29 4.17
CA TYR A 46 -6.79 -0.90 4.52
C TYR A 46 -8.08 -0.07 4.56
N ASN A 47 -8.22 0.77 5.59
CA ASN A 47 -9.36 1.68 5.73
C ASN A 47 -9.01 3.02 5.11
N PHE A 48 -9.67 3.37 4.00
CA PHE A 48 -9.43 4.61 3.28
C PHE A 48 -10.42 5.68 3.75
N ILE A 49 -9.88 6.82 4.17
CA ILE A 49 -10.66 7.98 4.59
C ILE A 49 -10.56 9.04 3.48
N PRO A 50 -11.68 9.66 3.05
CA PRO A 50 -11.63 10.78 2.13
C PRO A 50 -10.73 11.89 2.66
N TYR A 51 -9.82 12.38 1.81
CA TYR A 51 -8.91 13.48 2.13
C TYR A 51 -8.86 14.42 0.93
N HIS A 52 -8.39 15.66 1.13
CA HIS A 52 -8.43 16.72 0.11
C HIS A 52 -7.81 16.34 -1.25
N TYR A 53 -6.90 15.37 -1.27
CA TYR A 53 -6.20 14.89 -2.48
C TYR A 53 -6.54 13.44 -2.86
N GLY A 54 -7.64 12.91 -2.33
CA GLY A 54 -8.12 11.55 -2.59
C GLY A 54 -8.12 10.64 -1.35
N PRO A 55 -8.56 9.38 -1.50
CA PRO A 55 -8.66 8.42 -0.40
C PRO A 55 -7.28 8.16 0.22
N PHE A 56 -7.18 8.34 1.53
CA PHE A 56 -5.93 8.24 2.29
C PHE A 56 -6.00 7.17 3.37
N CYS A 57 -4.89 6.48 3.58
CA CYS A 57 -4.74 5.50 4.67
C CYS A 57 -3.34 5.59 5.27
N LEU A 58 -3.22 6.17 6.46
CA LEU A 58 -1.95 6.28 7.19
C LEU A 58 -1.30 4.90 7.40
N LYS A 59 -2.11 3.86 7.60
CA LYS A 59 -1.62 2.52 7.91
C LYS A 59 -0.76 1.93 6.80
N ILE A 60 -0.98 2.32 5.54
CA ILE A 60 -0.14 1.91 4.41
C ILE A 60 1.30 2.40 4.59
N TYR A 61 1.48 3.64 5.06
CA TYR A 61 2.80 4.21 5.32
C TYR A 61 3.49 3.50 6.48
N GLU A 62 2.78 3.29 7.60
CA GLU A 62 3.32 2.57 8.74
C GLU A 62 3.75 1.14 8.39
N ASP A 63 2.93 0.44 7.60
CA ASP A 63 3.22 -0.92 7.16
C ASP A 63 4.38 -0.95 6.16
N THR A 64 4.50 0.06 5.30
CA THR A 64 5.63 0.24 4.38
C THR A 64 6.93 0.48 5.16
N ASP A 65 6.91 1.39 6.15
CA ASP A 65 8.05 1.66 7.02
C ASP A 65 8.46 0.39 7.79
N PHE A 66 7.49 -0.40 8.26
CA PHE A 66 7.76 -1.71 8.86
C PHE A 66 8.41 -2.70 7.89
N LEU A 67 7.91 -2.82 6.66
CA LEU A 67 8.48 -3.72 5.65
C LEU A 67 9.89 -3.29 5.24
N LYS A 68 10.13 -1.99 5.18
CA LYS A 68 11.47 -1.42 4.94
C LYS A 68 12.44 -1.76 6.07
N LEU A 69 12.02 -1.62 7.33
CA LEU A 69 12.81 -2.04 8.50
C LEU A 69 13.11 -3.56 8.54
N LYS A 70 12.36 -4.36 7.77
CA LYS A 70 12.58 -5.81 7.62
C LYS A 70 13.39 -6.15 6.36
N ASP A 71 13.89 -5.15 5.64
CA ASP A 71 14.61 -5.30 4.37
C ASP A 71 13.81 -6.04 3.29
N LEU A 72 12.47 -6.00 3.38
CA LEU A 72 11.59 -6.67 2.42
C LEU A 72 11.24 -5.80 1.20
N ILE A 73 11.39 -4.47 1.34
CA ILE A 73 11.13 -3.50 0.28
C ILE A 73 12.13 -2.36 0.34
N ASN A 74 12.43 -1.75 -0.79
CA ASN A 74 13.24 -0.54 -0.88
C ASN A 74 12.43 0.60 -1.51
N ILE A 75 11.73 1.37 -0.67
CA ILE A 75 10.98 2.55 -1.11
C ILE A 75 11.73 3.81 -0.67
N SER A 76 12.05 4.66 -1.66
CA SER A 76 12.52 6.03 -1.44
C SER A 76 11.31 6.95 -1.29
N PHE A 77 11.20 7.61 -0.14
CA PHE A 77 10.29 8.73 0.02
C PHE A 77 11.03 9.97 -0.47
N ASN A 78 10.62 10.54 -1.61
CA ASN A 78 11.12 11.85 -1.98
C ASN A 78 10.55 12.86 -0.97
N THR A 79 11.42 13.54 -0.22
CA THR A 79 11.12 14.27 1.03
C THR A 79 10.34 15.59 0.85
N ILE A 80 9.54 15.72 -0.21
CA ILE A 80 8.65 16.87 -0.36
C ILE A 80 7.32 16.53 0.34
N GLY A 81 7.29 16.65 1.68
CA GLY A 81 6.03 16.63 2.44
C GLY A 81 5.88 15.59 3.56
N ARG A 82 6.95 15.20 4.25
CA ARG A 82 6.85 14.76 5.66
C ARG A 82 7.39 15.86 6.56
#